data_AF-A0A101DZP8-F1
#
_entry.id   AF-A0A101DZP8-F1
#
_cell.length_a   1.000
_cell.length_b   1.000
_cell.length_c   1.000
_cell.angle_alpha   90.00
_cell.angle_beta   90.00
_cell.angle_gamma   90.00
#
_symmetry.space_group_name_H-M   'P 1'
#
loop_
_entity.id
_entity.type
_entity.pdbx_description
1 polymer ?
#
loop_
_entity_poly.entity_id
_entity_poly.type
_entity_poly.pdbx_seq_one_letter_code
_entity_poly.pdbx_strand_id
1 'polypeptide(L)'
;MRWIIPLALLVLVMATASADTLCSQQEDESWGNLMLHGFQVEAYKPVRVGDKVCYSFYLKNTGSSDVTLGKKGVYLHTNDGDLSSNSGATISPGKCYILRNKFSIYFYHKMQNFIK
;
A
#
# COMPACT_ATOMS: atom_id res chain seq x y z
N MET A 1 -18.63 -48.91 31.74
CA MET A 1 -19.37 -48.13 30.72
C MET A 1 -18.87 -46.69 30.76
N ARG A 2 -18.39 -46.20 29.61
CA ARG A 2 -17.79 -44.87 29.40
C ARG A 2 -18.86 -43.78 29.54
N TRP A 3 -18.58 -42.73 30.29
CA TRP A 3 -19.27 -41.44 30.16
C TRP A 3 -18.28 -40.42 29.62
N ILE A 4 -18.58 -39.94 28.42
CA ILE A 4 -17.79 -39.01 27.62
C ILE A 4 -18.02 -37.61 28.20
N ILE A 5 -16.96 -36.96 28.68
CA ILE A 5 -16.98 -35.56 29.10
C ILE A 5 -17.18 -34.71 27.84
N PRO A 6 -18.16 -33.79 27.77
CA PRO A 6 -18.38 -32.98 26.59
C PRO A 6 -17.22 -32.01 26.44
N LEU A 7 -16.53 -32.14 25.31
CA LEU A 7 -15.48 -31.26 24.83
C LEU A 7 -16.06 -29.85 24.71
N ALA A 8 -15.71 -28.97 25.65
CA ALA A 8 -16.09 -27.57 25.61
C ALA A 8 -15.58 -26.96 24.29
N LEU A 9 -16.51 -26.63 23.41
CA LEU A 9 -16.26 -25.97 22.15
C LEU A 9 -15.79 -24.54 22.46
N LEU A 10 -14.47 -24.38 22.61
CA LEU A 10 -13.85 -23.07 22.75
C LEU A 10 -13.93 -22.37 21.38
N VAL A 11 -15.00 -21.60 21.15
CA VAL A 11 -15.11 -20.73 19.98
C VAL A 11 -14.08 -19.61 20.16
N LEU A 12 -12.91 -19.77 19.53
CA LEU A 12 -11.96 -18.66 19.36
C LEU A 12 -12.66 -17.61 18.49
N VAL A 13 -13.18 -16.56 19.13
CA VAL A 13 -13.50 -15.31 18.43
C VAL A 13 -12.16 -14.70 18.04
N MET A 14 -11.67 -15.00 16.84
CA MET A 14 -10.57 -14.25 16.27
C MET A 14 -11.08 -12.84 16.01
N ALA A 15 -10.74 -11.88 16.89
CA ALA A 15 -10.94 -10.48 16.61
C ALA A 15 -10.21 -10.18 15.30
N THR A 16 -10.96 -9.91 14.23
CA THR A 16 -10.40 -9.44 12.97
C THR A 16 -9.88 -8.03 13.22
N ALA A 17 -8.60 -7.91 13.56
CA ALA A 17 -7.93 -6.63 13.52
C ALA A 17 -7.97 -6.14 12.06
N SER A 18 -8.79 -5.14 11.76
CA SER A 18 -8.76 -4.44 10.48
C SER A 18 -7.79 -3.28 10.60
N ALA A 19 -6.86 -3.16 9.64
CA ALA A 19 -6.08 -1.93 9.51
C ALA A 19 -7.01 -0.81 9.03
N ASP A 20 -6.91 0.36 9.65
CA ASP A 20 -7.67 1.54 9.27
C ASP A 20 -6.88 2.37 8.27
N THR A 21 -7.57 2.99 7.31
CA THR A 21 -6.97 4.01 6.43
C THR A 21 -6.59 5.25 7.23
N LEU A 22 -5.32 5.61 7.21
CA LEU A 22 -4.77 6.84 7.82
C LEU A 22 -4.90 8.02 6.88
N CYS A 23 -4.60 7.81 5.61
CA CYS A 23 -4.79 8.79 4.56
C CYS A 23 -5.00 8.08 3.22
N SER A 24 -5.74 8.74 2.33
CA SER A 24 -5.86 8.34 0.93
C SER A 24 -5.77 9.57 0.05
N GLN A 25 -5.27 9.37 -1.17
CA GLN A 25 -5.43 10.35 -2.24
C GLN A 25 -6.65 9.93 -3.04
N GLN A 26 -7.64 10.81 -3.11
CA GLN A 26 -8.93 10.51 -3.72
C GLN A 26 -8.98 10.86 -5.21
N GLU A 27 -8.09 11.73 -5.66
CA GLU A 27 -7.97 12.14 -7.05
C GLU A 27 -6.88 11.35 -7.77
N ASP A 28 -7.20 10.95 -9.01
CA ASP A 28 -6.24 10.31 -9.89
C ASP A 28 -5.26 11.32 -10.43
N GLU A 29 -3.98 10.97 -10.43
CA GLU A 29 -2.92 11.80 -10.98
C GLU A 29 -2.37 11.16 -12.24
N SER A 30 -2.24 11.93 -13.32
CA SER A 30 -1.79 11.41 -14.62
C SER A 30 -0.50 12.08 -15.06
N TRP A 31 0.46 11.27 -15.49
CA TRP A 31 1.73 11.72 -16.07
C TRP A 31 1.97 10.99 -17.39
N GLY A 32 1.59 11.63 -18.49
CA GLY A 32 1.63 11.03 -19.82
C GLY A 32 0.69 9.80 -19.91
N ASN A 33 1.25 8.64 -20.23
CA ASN A 33 0.51 7.37 -20.38
C ASN A 33 0.33 6.61 -19.06
N LEU A 34 0.75 7.17 -17.92
CA LEU A 34 0.56 6.55 -16.61
C LEU A 34 -0.43 7.34 -15.78
N MET A 35 -1.32 6.61 -15.12
CA MET A 35 -2.28 7.15 -14.16
C MET A 35 -2.10 6.46 -12.82
N LEU A 36 -1.85 7.25 -11.77
CA LEU A 36 -1.87 6.82 -10.39
C LEU A 36 -3.30 6.87 -9.87
N HIS A 37 -3.72 5.78 -9.24
CA HIS A 37 -5.06 5.61 -8.69
C HIS A 37 -5.00 4.90 -7.33
N GLY A 38 -5.93 5.26 -6.44
CA GLY A 38 -6.18 4.53 -5.20
C GLY A 38 -4.99 4.51 -4.24
N PHE A 39 -4.26 5.62 -4.12
CA PHE A 39 -3.21 5.73 -3.11
C PHE A 39 -3.85 5.73 -1.72
N GLN A 40 -3.38 4.82 -0.87
CA GLN A 40 -3.85 4.69 0.51
C GLN A 40 -2.70 4.27 1.43
N VAL A 41 -2.79 4.73 2.67
CA VAL A 41 -1.92 4.31 3.77
C VAL A 41 -2.80 3.75 4.88
N GLU A 42 -2.47 2.57 5.37
CA GLU A 42 -3.26 1.80 6.32
C GLU A 42 -2.40 1.36 7.52
N ALA A 43 -2.99 1.41 8.72
CA ALA A 43 -2.33 1.00 9.95
C ALA A 43 -3.31 0.48 11.00
N TYR A 44 -2.82 -0.34 11.93
CA TYR A 44 -3.59 -0.71 13.11
C TYR A 44 -3.59 0.44 14.12
N LYS A 45 -4.77 0.81 14.61
CA LYS A 45 -4.90 1.86 15.62
C LYS A 45 -4.82 1.30 17.05
N PRO A 46 -4.33 2.09 18.02
CA PRO A 46 -3.77 3.44 17.87
C PRO A 46 -2.35 3.40 17.29
N VAL A 47 -2.05 4.32 16.37
CA VAL A 47 -0.75 4.41 15.67
C VAL A 47 0.26 5.15 16.53
N ARG A 48 1.47 4.60 16.67
CA ARG A 48 2.58 5.14 17.46
C ARG A 48 3.83 5.37 16.60
N VAL A 49 4.70 6.27 17.07
CA VAL A 49 6.04 6.42 16.48
C VAL A 49 6.77 5.08 16.58
N GLY A 50 7.38 4.66 15.48
CA GLY A 50 8.02 3.36 15.32
C GLY A 50 7.11 2.26 14.76
N ASP A 51 5.80 2.47 14.66
CA ASP A 51 4.89 1.49 14.06
C ASP A 51 5.11 1.38 12.56
N LYS A 52 4.95 0.16 12.03
CA LYS A 52 4.95 -0.09 10.59
C LYS A 52 3.56 0.13 10.02
N VAL A 53 3.47 1.00 9.02
CA VAL A 53 2.25 1.24 8.24
C VAL A 53 2.41 0.69 6.85
N CYS A 54 1.30 0.27 6.25
CA CYS A 54 1.27 -0.22 4.88
C CYS A 54 0.83 0.92 3.97
N TYR A 55 1.43 1.04 2.79
CA TYR A 55 0.87 1.88 1.74
C TYR A 55 0.66 1.05 0.48
N SER A 56 -0.31 1.48 -0.33
CA SER A 56 -0.57 0.88 -1.62
C SER A 56 -1.12 1.89 -2.61
N PHE A 57 -0.83 1.67 -3.89
CA PHE A 57 -1.44 2.39 -5.00
C PHE A 57 -1.39 1.56 -6.28
N TYR A 58 -2.13 2.02 -7.28
CA TYR A 58 -2.19 1.44 -8.61
C TYR A 58 -1.55 2.39 -9.62
N LEU A 59 -0.77 1.83 -10.54
CA LEU A 59 -0.34 2.53 -11.74
C LEU A 59 -0.98 1.85 -12.94
N LYS A 60 -1.84 2.59 -13.65
CA LYS A 60 -2.48 2.12 -14.86
C LYS A 60 -1.78 2.72 -16.08
N ASN A 61 -1.45 1.89 -17.06
CA ASN A 61 -1.09 2.40 -18.37
C ASN A 61 -2.36 2.78 -19.15
N THR A 62 -2.57 4.07 -19.35
CA THR A 62 -3.70 4.66 -20.09
C THR A 62 -3.38 4.91 -21.56
N GLY A 63 -2.13 4.72 -21.98
CA GLY A 63 -1.70 4.85 -23.37
C GLY A 63 -1.95 3.60 -24.21
N SER A 64 -1.49 3.68 -25.47
CA SER A 64 -1.64 2.62 -26.48
C SER A 64 -0.40 1.75 -26.66
N SER A 65 0.70 2.03 -25.96
CA SER A 65 1.97 1.27 -26.01
C SER A 65 2.41 0.86 -24.62
N ASP A 66 3.25 -0.16 -24.52
CA ASP A 66 3.88 -0.58 -23.27
C ASP A 66 4.66 0.58 -22.62
N VAL A 67 4.61 0.66 -21.29
CA VAL A 67 5.38 1.62 -20.48
C VAL A 67 6.32 0.86 -19.56
N THR A 68 7.63 1.06 -19.70
CA THR A 68 8.63 0.49 -18.80
C THR A 68 9.03 1.49 -17.73
N LEU A 69 8.91 1.09 -16.46
CA LEU A 69 9.36 1.87 -15.32
C LEU A 69 10.89 2.00 -15.37
N GLY A 70 11.40 3.23 -15.25
CA GLY A 70 12.82 3.51 -15.34
C GLY A 70 13.64 2.87 -14.20
N LYS A 71 14.97 3.07 -14.22
CA LYS A 71 15.90 2.49 -13.23
C LYS A 71 15.62 2.91 -11.79
N LYS A 72 14.98 4.06 -11.59
CA LYS A 72 14.55 4.54 -10.25
C LYS A 72 13.22 3.92 -9.79
N GLY A 73 12.54 3.19 -10.68
CA GLY A 73 11.27 2.54 -10.40
C GLY A 73 10.20 3.55 -10.00
N VAL A 74 9.33 3.12 -9.10
CA VAL A 74 8.34 4.00 -8.47
C VAL A 74 8.68 4.07 -7.00
N TYR A 75 8.63 5.26 -6.43
CA TYR A 75 9.00 5.47 -5.05
C TYR A 75 8.02 6.40 -4.35
N LEU A 76 7.88 6.21 -3.04
CA LEU A 76 7.19 7.16 -2.17
C LEU A 76 8.24 8.12 -1.62
N HIS A 77 8.12 9.39 -1.97
CA HIS A 77 8.96 10.44 -1.39
C HIS A 77 8.46 10.78 0.01
N THR A 78 9.34 10.72 1.00
CA THR A 78 9.06 11.14 2.38
C THR A 78 10.12 12.14 2.83
N ASN A 79 9.83 12.89 3.89
CA ASN A 79 10.83 13.81 4.48
C ASN A 79 12.09 13.08 4.97
N ASP A 80 11.99 11.78 5.27
CA ASP A 80 13.09 10.94 5.74
C ASP A 80 13.82 10.22 4.59
N GLY A 81 13.39 10.43 3.34
CA GLY A 81 13.98 9.86 2.13
C GLY A 81 12.99 9.13 1.22
N ASP A 82 13.52 8.62 0.10
CA ASP A 82 12.73 7.90 -0.91
C ASP A 82 12.59 6.43 -0.55
N LEU A 83 11.35 5.97 -0.45
CA LEU A 83 11.01 4.55 -0.28
C LEU A 83 10.74 3.96 -1.67
N SER A 84 11.79 3.44 -2.30
CA SER A 84 11.71 2.91 -3.66
C SER A 84 11.21 1.47 -3.75
N SER A 85 10.54 1.15 -4.87
CA SER A 85 10.27 -0.22 -5.28
C SER A 85 10.15 -0.36 -6.81
N ASN A 86 10.62 -1.49 -7.32
CA ASN A 86 10.40 -2.00 -8.68
C ASN A 86 10.82 -1.09 -9.83
N SER A 87 12.11 -1.13 -10.15
CA SER A 87 12.66 -0.65 -11.41
C SER A 87 12.53 -1.71 -12.51
N GLY A 88 12.30 -1.29 -13.76
CA GLY A 88 12.29 -2.16 -14.92
C GLY A 88 11.01 -2.94 -15.19
N ALA A 89 9.94 -2.77 -14.40
CA ALA A 89 8.66 -3.39 -14.70
C ALA A 89 8.02 -2.75 -15.94
N THR A 90 7.43 -3.57 -16.82
CA THR A 90 6.67 -3.10 -17.98
C THR A 90 5.18 -3.24 -17.70
N ILE A 91 4.43 -2.17 -17.96
CA ILE A 91 2.97 -2.12 -17.82
C ILE A 91 2.38 -2.00 -19.23
N SER A 92 1.67 -3.03 -19.68
CA SER A 92 1.02 -3.01 -20.99
C SER A 92 -0.23 -2.13 -21.02
N PRO A 93 -0.67 -1.67 -22.21
CA PRO A 93 -1.87 -0.83 -22.37
C PRO A 93 -3.09 -1.37 -21.63
N GLY A 94 -3.74 -0.49 -20.86
CA GLY A 94 -4.93 -0.80 -20.07
C GLY A 94 -4.68 -1.65 -18.82
N LYS A 95 -3.45 -2.14 -18.59
CA LYS A 95 -3.12 -2.93 -17.39
C LYS A 95 -2.76 -2.04 -16.21
N CYS A 96 -3.02 -2.58 -15.03
CA CYS A 96 -2.66 -1.97 -13.76
C CYS A 96 -1.51 -2.75 -13.12
N TYR A 97 -0.57 -2.00 -12.56
CA TYR A 97 0.47 -2.49 -11.69
C TYR A 97 0.18 -2.05 -10.25
N ILE A 98 0.21 -2.99 -9.31
CA ILE A 98 -0.09 -2.70 -7.90
C ILE A 98 1.23 -2.65 -7.15
N LEU A 99 1.46 -1.55 -6.43
CA LEU A 99 2.57 -1.45 -5.51
C LEU A 99 2.01 -1.48 -4.09
N ARG A 100 2.57 -2.36 -3.25
CA ARG A 100 2.25 -2.48 -1.82
C ARG A 100 3.54 -2.64 -1.04
N ASN A 101 3.76 -1.78 -0.06
CA ASN A 101 4.95 -1.89 0.80
C ASN A 101 4.66 -1.33 2.19
N LYS A 102 5.64 -1.39 3.09
CA LYS A 102 5.55 -0.93 4.47
C LYS A 102 6.68 0.04 4.80
N PHE A 103 6.40 1.03 5.63
CA PHE A 103 7.42 1.90 6.24
C PHE A 103 7.11 2.13 7.71
N SER A 104 8.12 2.51 8.48
CA SER A 104 7.93 2.87 9.89
C SER A 104 7.61 4.35 10.01
N ILE A 105 6.69 4.74 10.89
CA ILE A 105 6.41 6.15 11.17
C ILE A 105 7.53 6.71 12.03
N TYR A 106 8.26 7.68 11.48
CA TYR A 106 9.29 8.39 12.23
C TYR A 106 8.78 9.71 12.80
N PHE A 107 7.92 10.49 12.12
CA PHE A 107 7.25 11.68 12.68
C PHE A 107 5.89 11.99 12.01
N TYR A 108 4.94 12.58 12.75
CA TYR A 108 3.68 13.13 12.21
C TYR A 108 3.97 14.40 11.39
N HIS A 109 4.29 14.29 10.10
CA HIS A 109 4.28 15.46 9.20
C HIS A 109 3.88 15.07 7.76
N LYS A 110 3.16 16.00 7.12
CA LYS A 110 2.55 15.92 5.78
C LYS A 110 3.37 15.09 4.78
N MET A 111 2.82 13.95 4.34
CA MET A 111 3.30 13.24 3.16
C MET A 111 2.93 14.06 1.92
N GLN A 112 3.91 14.42 1.11
CA GLN A 112 3.70 15.08 -0.19
C GLN A 112 4.31 14.23 -1.29
N ASN A 113 3.52 13.93 -2.32
CA ASN A 113 3.95 13.10 -3.45
C ASN A 113 4.86 13.89 -4.38
N PHE A 114 6.03 13.32 -4.71
CA PHE A 114 6.89 13.77 -5.80
C PHE A 114 7.47 12.55 -6.51
N ILE A 115 6.98 12.25 -7.71
CA ILE A 115 7.61 11.31 -8.64
C ILE A 115 8.43 12.13 -9.64
N LYS A 116 9.75 11.93 -9.69
CA LYS A 116 10.68 12.52 -10.69
C LYS A 116 10.99 11.53 -11.81
#